data_AF-A0A6M1TZ72-F1
#
_entry.id   AF-A0A6M1TZ72-F1
#
_cell.length_a   1.000
_cell.length_b   1.000
_cell.length_c   1.000
_cell.angle_alpha   90.00
_cell.angle_beta   90.00
_cell.angle_gamma   90.00
#
_symmetry.space_group_name_H-M   'P 1'
#
loop_
_entity.id
_entity.type
_entity.pdbx_description
1 polymer ?
#
loop_
_entity_poly.entity_id
_entity_poly.type
_entity_poly.pdbx_seq_one_letter_code
_entity_poly.pdbx_strand_id
1 'polypeptide(L)'
;MDAWIQNALALLSGSGIVRALVAAIPVTIAVAALAGWRQRVEGAGLLALAACAFCLWLILPWHPAYLELHQASLILSILCWLWLVWAWARHVLGEWPAPIWGHWIVGTLLWILPVCAILVLVLG
;
A
#
# COMPACT_ATOMS: atom_id res chain seq x y z
N MET A 1 26.55 -3.48 0.13
CA MET A 1 25.23 -4.07 0.43
C MET A 1 25.42 -5.58 0.38
N ASP A 2 25.05 -6.28 1.44
CA ASP A 2 25.36 -7.71 1.56
C ASP A 2 24.68 -8.53 0.46
N ALA A 3 25.36 -9.57 -0.04
CA ALA A 3 24.87 -10.42 -1.12
C ALA A 3 23.49 -11.03 -0.83
N TRP A 4 23.22 -11.34 0.44
CA TRP A 4 21.93 -11.87 0.88
C TRP A 4 20.79 -10.85 0.74
N ILE A 5 21.04 -9.56 1.00
CA ILE A 5 20.04 -8.48 0.85
C ILE A 5 19.71 -8.30 -0.63
N GLN A 6 20.72 -8.29 -1.50
CA GLN A 6 20.50 -8.17 -2.94
C GLN A 6 19.66 -9.33 -3.48
N ASN A 7 19.94 -10.56 -3.03
CA ASN A 7 19.15 -11.72 -3.43
C ASN A 7 17.70 -11.64 -2.92
N ALA A 8 17.49 -11.28 -1.64
CA ALA A 8 16.16 -11.10 -1.08
C ALA A 8 15.35 -10.04 -1.83
N LEU A 9 15.97 -8.91 -2.15
CA LEU A 9 15.33 -7.86 -2.96
C LEU A 9 15.00 -8.34 -4.37
N ALA A 10 15.88 -9.11 -5.01
CA ALA A 10 15.62 -9.66 -6.34
C ALA A 10 14.42 -10.63 -6.34
N LEU A 11 14.34 -11.51 -5.35
CA LEU A 11 13.21 -12.46 -5.20
C LEU A 11 11.89 -11.72 -4.94
N LEU A 12 11.87 -10.77 -4.00
CA LEU A 12 10.67 -10.03 -3.65
C LEU A 12 10.20 -9.10 -4.77
N SER A 13 11.12 -8.42 -5.44
CA SER A 13 10.79 -7.52 -6.57
C SER A 13 10.44 -8.29 -7.85
N GLY A 14 10.99 -9.49 -8.05
CA GLY A 14 10.62 -10.38 -9.14
C GLY A 14 9.27 -11.07 -8.94
N SER A 15 8.82 -11.19 -7.68
CA SER A 15 7.58 -11.89 -7.34
C SER A 15 6.32 -11.12 -7.74
N GLY A 16 5.58 -11.67 -8.70
CA GLY A 16 4.31 -11.11 -9.14
C GLY A 16 3.27 -11.02 -8.02
N ILE A 17 3.25 -11.98 -7.09
CA ILE A 17 2.29 -11.97 -5.97
C ILE A 17 2.60 -10.88 -4.96
N VAL A 18 3.88 -10.68 -4.60
CA VAL A 18 4.27 -9.61 -3.67
C VAL A 18 3.95 -8.24 -4.28
N ARG A 19 4.29 -8.04 -5.56
CA ARG A 19 3.97 -6.80 -6.28
C ARG A 19 2.46 -6.54 -6.35
N ALA A 20 1.67 -7.57 -6.64
CA ALA A 20 0.21 -7.46 -6.67
C ALA A 20 -0.35 -7.07 -5.31
N LEU A 21 0.14 -7.67 -4.21
CA LEU A 21 -0.31 -7.34 -2.85
C LEU A 21 0.07 -5.92 -2.44
N VAL A 22 1.30 -5.48 -2.73
CA VAL A 22 1.77 -4.12 -2.45
C VAL A 22 0.89 -3.06 -3.14
N ALA A 23 0.46 -3.35 -4.38
CA ALA A 23 -0.43 -2.47 -5.14
C ALA A 23 -1.91 -2.58 -4.71
N ALA A 24 -2.38 -3.78 -4.36
CA ALA A 24 -3.77 -4.01 -3.96
C ALA A 24 -4.15 -3.34 -2.64
N ILE A 25 -3.21 -3.20 -1.70
CA ILE A 25 -3.46 -2.59 -0.39
C ILE A 25 -3.93 -1.11 -0.55
N PRO A 26 -3.21 -0.21 -1.22
CA PRO A 26 -3.68 1.14 -1.48
C PRO A 26 -5.04 1.20 -2.18
N VAL A 27 -5.26 0.34 -3.18
CA VAL A 27 -6.53 0.30 -3.93
C VAL A 27 -7.70 -0.09 -3.03
N THR A 28 -7.52 -1.11 -2.19
CA THR A 28 -8.56 -1.53 -1.24
C THR A 28 -8.82 -0.50 -0.16
N ILE A 29 -7.78 0.21 0.31
CA ILE A 29 -7.95 1.37 1.21
C ILE A 29 -8.79 2.45 0.52
N ALA A 30 -8.50 2.77 -0.75
CA ALA A 30 -9.27 3.76 -1.50
C ALA A 30 -10.75 3.37 -1.62
N VAL A 31 -11.04 2.11 -1.98
CA VAL A 31 -12.41 1.60 -2.09
C VAL A 31 -13.14 1.63 -0.74
N ALA A 32 -12.49 1.18 0.33
CA ALA A 32 -13.07 1.18 1.67
C ALA A 32 -13.35 2.62 2.16
N ALA A 33 -12.39 3.53 2.00
CA ALA A 33 -12.53 4.92 2.39
C ALA A 33 -13.57 5.67 1.56
N LEU A 34 -13.68 5.42 0.25
CA LEU A 34 -14.74 5.97 -0.60
C LEU A 34 -16.12 5.48 -0.15
N ALA A 35 -16.24 4.19 0.20
CA ALA A 35 -17.48 3.64 0.72
C ALA A 35 -17.88 4.27 2.07
N GLY A 36 -16.91 4.48 2.97
CA GLY A 36 -17.12 5.17 4.24
C GLY A 36 -17.45 6.65 4.06
N TRP A 37 -16.79 7.33 3.12
CA TRP A 37 -17.10 8.74 2.79
C TRP A 37 -18.52 8.90 2.26
N ARG A 38 -18.99 7.98 1.39
CA ARG A 38 -20.38 7.95 0.93
C ARG A 38 -21.38 7.80 2.08
N GLN A 39 -20.99 7.12 3.16
CA GLN A 39 -21.79 6.95 4.38
C GLN A 39 -21.57 8.08 5.40
N ARG A 40 -20.78 9.10 5.07
CA ARG A 40 -20.45 10.26 5.92
C ARG A 40 -19.73 9.88 7.22
N VAL A 41 -18.92 8.81 7.19
CA VAL A 41 -18.01 8.48 8.29
C VAL A 41 -16.95 9.59 8.42
N GLU A 42 -16.68 10.01 9.64
CA GLU A 42 -15.72 11.06 9.93
C GLU A 42 -14.30 10.61 9.55
N GLY A 43 -13.48 11.54 9.05
CA GLY A 43 -12.13 11.25 8.54
C GLY A 43 -12.04 10.42 7.25
N ALA A 44 -13.09 9.71 6.84
CA ALA A 44 -13.06 8.82 5.66
C ALA A 44 -12.82 9.59 4.34
N GLY A 45 -13.31 10.83 4.23
CA GLY A 45 -13.11 11.66 3.04
C GLY A 45 -11.63 12.00 2.78
N LEU A 46 -10.88 12.38 3.82
CA LEU A 46 -9.45 12.68 3.69
C LEU A 46 -8.66 11.42 3.31
N LEU A 47 -8.99 10.29 3.95
CA LEU A 47 -8.36 9.00 3.64
C LEU A 47 -8.66 8.58 2.20
N ALA A 48 -9.90 8.77 1.71
CA ALA A 48 -10.30 8.46 0.35
C ALA A 48 -9.52 9.31 -0.67
N LEU A 49 -9.44 10.62 -0.45
CA LEU A 49 -8.68 11.52 -1.32
C LEU A 49 -7.20 11.14 -1.38
N ALA A 50 -6.58 10.90 -0.23
CA ALA A 50 -5.17 10.52 -0.18
C ALA A 50 -4.90 9.16 -0.82
N ALA A 51 -5.76 8.16 -0.58
CA ALA A 51 -5.65 6.84 -1.19
C ALA A 51 -5.81 6.90 -2.71
N CYS A 52 -6.80 7.64 -3.21
CA CYS A 52 -7.01 7.86 -4.64
C CYS A 52 -5.82 8.58 -5.28
N ALA A 53 -5.34 9.66 -4.65
CA ALA A 53 -4.18 10.41 -5.15
C ALA A 53 -2.93 9.52 -5.22
N PHE A 54 -2.71 8.67 -4.22
CA PHE A 54 -1.60 7.74 -4.23
C PHE A 54 -1.77 6.63 -5.29
N CYS A 55 -2.97 6.11 -5.49
CA CYS A 55 -3.24 5.17 -6.59
C CYS A 55 -2.95 5.79 -7.96
N LEU A 56 -3.35 7.05 -8.17
CA LEU A 56 -3.04 7.81 -9.38
C LEU A 56 -1.53 8.02 -9.56
N TRP A 57 -0.83 8.33 -8.47
CA TRP A 57 0.63 8.45 -8.45
C TRP A 57 1.34 7.16 -8.90
N LEU A 58 0.87 5.99 -8.44
CA LEU A 58 1.48 4.70 -8.78
C LEU A 58 1.31 4.30 -10.26
N ILE A 59 0.24 4.77 -10.91
CA ILE A 59 0.00 4.48 -12.35
C ILE A 59 0.50 5.58 -13.27
N LEU A 60 0.93 6.72 -12.72
CA LEU A 60 1.46 7.82 -13.49
C LEU A 60 2.72 7.33 -14.24
N PRO A 61 2.82 7.48 -15.57
CA PRO A 61 3.98 7.03 -16.33
C PRO A 61 5.18 7.97 -16.15
N TRP A 62 5.51 8.30 -14.90
CA TRP A 62 6.59 9.20 -14.51
C TRP A 62 7.93 8.47 -14.48
N HIS A 63 8.77 8.72 -15.49
CA HIS A 63 10.09 8.11 -15.65
C HIS A 63 11.16 9.22 -15.68
N PRO A 64 11.59 9.74 -14.52
CA PRO A 64 12.54 10.83 -14.47
C PRO A 64 13.90 10.37 -15.02
N ALA A 65 14.50 11.18 -15.90
CA ALA A 65 15.80 10.90 -16.49
C ALA A 65 16.95 11.02 -15.47
N TYR A 66 16.76 11.84 -14.43
CA TYR A 66 17.75 12.06 -13.38
C TYR A 66 17.63 11.03 -12.26
N LEU A 67 18.75 10.41 -11.88
CA LEU A 67 18.81 9.40 -10.83
C LEU A 67 18.28 9.92 -9.49
N GLU A 68 18.61 11.16 -9.12
CA GLU A 68 18.17 11.78 -7.86
C GLU A 68 16.64 11.90 -7.79
N LEU A 69 15.99 12.29 -8.89
CA LEU A 69 14.54 12.37 -8.97
C LEU A 69 13.88 10.98 -8.94
N HIS A 70 14.53 9.97 -9.50
CA HIS A 70 14.06 8.59 -9.42
C HIS A 70 14.14 8.06 -7.98
N GLN A 71 15.24 8.33 -7.27
CA GLN A 71 15.37 7.94 -5.86
C GLN A 71 14.38 8.67 -4.97
N ALA A 72 14.19 9.99 -5.20
CA ALA A 72 13.21 10.79 -4.49
C ALA A 72 11.78 10.26 -4.70
N SER A 73 11.42 9.86 -5.92
CA SER A 73 10.08 9.31 -6.20
C SER A 73 9.86 7.96 -5.51
N LEU A 74 10.88 7.10 -5.43
CA LEU A 74 10.82 5.84 -4.68
C LEU A 74 10.65 6.07 -3.18
N ILE A 75 11.45 6.96 -2.59
CA ILE A 75 11.36 7.32 -1.17
C ILE A 75 9.96 7.88 -0.87
N LEU A 76 9.48 8.82 -1.68
CA LEU A 76 8.15 9.38 -1.54
C LEU A 76 7.08 8.29 -1.60
N SER A 77 7.19 7.35 -2.54
CA SER A 77 6.22 6.26 -2.69
C SER A 77 6.20 5.34 -1.47
N ILE A 78 7.36 5.02 -0.89
CA ILE A 78 7.46 4.23 0.35
C ILE A 78 6.82 5.00 1.51
N LEU A 79 7.15 6.28 1.67
CA LEU A 79 6.60 7.11 2.75
C LEU A 79 5.08 7.27 2.63
N CYS A 80 4.57 7.53 1.42
CA CYS A 80 3.14 7.60 1.15
C CYS A 80 2.44 6.27 1.45
N TRP A 81 3.04 5.13 1.07
CA TRP A 81 2.47 3.81 1.35
C TRP A 81 2.38 3.57 2.87
N LEU A 82 3.47 3.81 3.61
CA LEU A 82 3.50 3.64 5.06
C LEU A 82 2.52 4.58 5.77
N TRP A 83 2.49 5.85 5.35
CA TRP A 83 1.57 6.83 5.88
C TRP A 83 0.12 6.45 5.61
N LEU A 84 -0.20 5.92 4.43
CA LEU A 84 -1.56 5.51 4.08
C LEU A 84 -2.04 4.36 4.95
N VAL A 85 -1.19 3.35 5.17
CA VAL A 85 -1.49 2.25 6.09
C VAL A 85 -1.67 2.76 7.52
N TRP A 86 -0.83 3.69 7.98
CA TRP A 86 -0.98 4.28 9.30
C TRP A 86 -2.27 5.11 9.44
N ALA A 87 -2.60 5.94 8.44
CA ALA A 87 -3.82 6.72 8.41
C ALA A 87 -5.06 5.82 8.41
N TRP A 88 -5.05 4.75 7.63
CA TRP A 88 -6.09 3.71 7.65
C TRP A 88 -6.20 3.05 9.02
N ALA A 89 -5.08 2.64 9.63
CA ALA A 89 -5.08 2.00 10.95
C ALA A 89 -5.66 2.95 12.02
N ARG A 90 -5.26 4.23 12.02
CA ARG A 90 -5.83 5.24 12.91
C ARG A 90 -7.34 5.41 12.71
N HIS A 91 -7.79 5.42 11.46
CA HIS A 91 -9.20 5.54 11.14
C HIS A 91 -10.00 4.34 11.67
N VAL A 92 -9.52 3.10 11.46
CA VAL A 92 -10.18 1.88 11.93
C VAL A 92 -10.13 1.69 13.46
N LEU A 93 -9.05 2.14 14.11
CA LEU A 93 -8.87 1.99 15.56
C LEU A 93 -9.53 3.12 16.36
N GLY A 94 -9.67 4.31 15.77
CA GLY A 94 -10.30 5.47 16.43
C GLY A 94 -11.81 5.47 16.32
N GLU A 95 -12.33 5.15 15.15
CA GLU A 95 -13.76 5.07 14.86
C GLU A 95 -14.08 3.69 14.31
N TRP A 96 -15.17 3.08 14.77
CA TRP A 96 -15.57 1.79 14.21
C TRP A 96 -15.90 1.95 12.73
N PRO A 97 -15.17 1.30 11.81
CA PRO A 97 -15.25 1.65 10.40
C PRO A 97 -16.56 1.15 9.79
N ALA A 98 -17.29 2.04 9.13
CA ALA A 98 -18.41 1.69 8.27
C ALA A 98 -18.03 1.94 6.80
N PRO A 99 -18.13 0.96 5.89
CA PRO A 99 -18.60 -0.41 6.11
C PRO A 99 -17.46 -1.41 6.43
N ILE A 100 -17.67 -2.28 7.43
CA ILE A 100 -16.65 -3.17 8.03
C ILE A 100 -15.93 -4.07 7.02
N TRP A 101 -16.66 -4.66 6.07
CA TRP A 101 -16.12 -5.58 5.04
C TRP A 101 -14.93 -5.00 4.25
N GLY A 102 -14.98 -3.71 3.88
CA GLY A 102 -13.88 -3.08 3.14
C GLY A 102 -12.59 -3.03 3.95
N HIS A 103 -12.69 -2.69 5.23
CA HIS A 103 -11.53 -2.62 6.13
C HIS A 103 -11.01 -4.02 6.52
N TRP A 104 -11.90 -5.02 6.58
CA TRP A 104 -11.51 -6.43 6.74
C TRP A 104 -10.64 -6.94 5.59
N ILE A 105 -10.96 -6.57 4.35
CA ILE A 105 -10.15 -6.92 3.18
C ILE A 105 -8.76 -6.28 3.29
N VAL A 106 -8.69 -4.99 3.65
CA VAL A 106 -7.41 -4.29 3.84
C VAL A 106 -6.55 -5.00 4.90
N GLY A 107 -7.12 -5.31 6.06
CA GLY A 107 -6.42 -6.02 7.14
C GLY A 107 -5.94 -7.41 6.72
N THR A 108 -6.76 -8.13 5.95
CA THR A 108 -6.42 -9.44 5.40
C THR A 108 -5.25 -9.37 4.43
N LEU A 109 -5.25 -8.39 3.51
CA LEU A 109 -4.16 -8.19 2.56
C LEU A 109 -2.86 -7.78 3.27
N LEU A 110 -2.93 -6.91 4.29
CA LEU A 110 -1.80 -6.54 5.12
C LEU A 110 -1.20 -7.73 5.87
N TRP A 111 -2.02 -8.71 6.24
CA TRP A 111 -1.55 -9.95 6.88
C TRP A 111 -0.97 -10.95 5.89
N ILE A 112 -1.58 -11.09 4.70
CA ILE A 112 -1.10 -12.00 3.65
C ILE A 112 0.24 -11.51 3.07
N LEU A 113 0.47 -10.20 2.98
CA LEU A 113 1.69 -9.62 2.43
C LEU A 113 2.99 -10.19 3.07
N PRO A 114 3.20 -10.12 4.40
CA PRO A 114 4.39 -10.69 5.02
C PRO A 114 4.45 -12.22 4.88
N VAL A 115 3.32 -12.93 4.91
CA VAL A 115 3.28 -14.39 4.72
C VAL A 115 3.78 -14.76 3.32
N CYS A 116 3.27 -14.10 2.28
CA CYS A 116 3.74 -14.31 0.90
C CYS A 116 5.20 -13.90 0.73
N ALA A 117 5.62 -12.78 1.33
CA ALA A 117 7.02 -12.36 1.29
C ALA A 117 7.95 -13.41 1.91
N ILE A 118 7.60 -13.96 3.08
CA ILE A 118 8.37 -15.03 3.73
C ILE A 118 8.40 -16.28 2.86
N LEU A 119 7.26 -16.70 2.30
CA LEU A 119 7.21 -17.87 1.42
C LEU A 119 8.10 -17.71 0.19
N VAL A 120 8.09 -16.54 -0.45
CA VAL A 120 8.99 -16.24 -1.57
C VAL A 120 10.46 -16.31 -1.15
N LEU A 121 10.81 -15.75 0.01
CA LEU A 121 12.19 -15.79 0.51
C LEU A 121 12.66 -17.21 0.87
N VAL A 122 11.77 -18.07 1.34
CA VAL A 122 12.08 -19.46 1.71
C VAL A 122 12.16 -20.39 0.50
N LEU A 123 11.29 -20.18 -0.50
CA LEU A 123 11.18 -21.06 -1.66
C LEU A 123 12.14 -20.71 -2.80
N GLY A 124 12.64 -19.46 -2.84
CA GLY A 124 13.55 -18.98 -3.89
C GLY A 124 12.83 -18.74 -5.21
#